data_AF-A0A2V7WEE3-F1
#
_entry.id   AF-A0A2V7WEE3-F1
#
_cell.length_a   1.000
_cell.length_b   1.000
_cell.length_c   1.000
_cell.angle_alpha   90.00
_cell.angle_beta   90.00
_cell.angle_gamma   90.00
#
_symmetry.space_group_name_H-M   'P 1'
#
loop_
_entity.id
_entity.type
_entity.pdbx_description
1 polymer ?
#
loop_
_entity_poly.entity_id
_entity_poly.type
_entity_poly.pdbx_seq_one_letter_code
_entity_poly.pdbx_strand_id
1 'polypeptide(L)'
;MRCSLSILTLLIAIAAGAAEPQPPRDPFPADFVVSPCAPPQSCTSFGRSQMSAAAFSFLALKLDPNWVEAHADEMERSLAPACRRHATCLANPANSFGFCDDVLSAETADDCDGLFPASRSATDHEQCSTFHEIYLLGVDQQSKPTWKAAQACASKNPIAHTKPLDIWMVPATIPFGSKKFVEFYSLDPDTRVPVLANITIEDQIIYAPANPTGKMATFYPFKLPFKFVRVPNREGHTSLVPPMVTVEAEGYPPTQFRLAATVPEMKVEMRPAPSALRRGKNVVTIHAHDTATGQPVEARVMIGDRPAGQTNTPMTLDVKRGKLPEIWVTSLFNKYSDVVVAKAQ
;
A
#
# COMPACT_ATOMS: atom_id res chain seq x y z
N MET A 1 -33.91 -19.88 55.82
CA MET A 1 -32.66 -19.85 55.03
C MET A 1 -33.03 -19.85 53.56
N ARG A 2 -32.87 -18.72 52.88
CA ARG A 2 -33.11 -18.56 51.44
C ARG A 2 -31.76 -18.27 50.79
N CYS A 3 -31.26 -19.19 49.97
CA CYS A 3 -30.02 -19.06 49.24
C CYS A 3 -30.37 -18.55 47.83
N SER A 4 -30.09 -17.28 47.56
CA SER A 4 -30.29 -16.66 46.25
C SER A 4 -29.09 -16.93 45.36
N LEU A 5 -29.28 -17.77 44.34
CA LEU A 5 -28.29 -18.06 43.30
C LEU A 5 -28.37 -16.94 42.24
N SER A 6 -27.41 -16.01 42.27
CA SER A 6 -27.28 -14.97 41.23
C SER A 6 -26.43 -15.52 40.08
N ILE A 7 -27.08 -15.78 38.94
CA ILE A 7 -26.45 -16.13 37.67
C ILE A 7 -25.96 -14.81 37.05
N LEU A 8 -24.65 -14.60 37.08
CA LEU A 8 -23.99 -13.47 36.43
C LEU A 8 -23.68 -13.87 34.98
N THR A 9 -24.55 -13.46 34.05
CA THR A 9 -24.35 -13.65 32.61
C THR A 9 -23.33 -12.63 32.11
N LEU A 10 -22.08 -13.06 31.93
CA LEU A 10 -21.01 -12.24 31.37
C LEU A 10 -21.12 -12.24 29.83
N LEU A 11 -21.81 -11.23 29.28
CA LEU A 11 -21.85 -10.92 27.85
C LEU A 11 -20.49 -10.30 27.44
N ILE A 12 -19.57 -11.14 26.95
CA ILE A 12 -18.36 -10.67 26.28
C ILE A 12 -18.76 -10.25 24.85
N ALA A 13 -19.07 -8.97 24.67
CA ALA A 13 -19.19 -8.37 23.35
C ALA A 13 -17.78 -8.26 22.74
N ILE A 14 -17.40 -9.23 21.91
CA ILE A 14 -16.26 -9.10 21.01
C ILE A 14 -16.70 -8.12 19.93
N ALA A 15 -16.50 -6.83 20.16
CA ALA A 15 -16.59 -5.82 19.12
C ALA A 15 -15.41 -6.06 18.17
N ALA A 16 -15.61 -6.92 17.17
CA ALA A 16 -14.84 -6.87 15.94
C ALA A 16 -15.19 -5.55 15.25
N GLY A 17 -14.62 -4.46 15.75
CA GLY A 17 -14.69 -3.17 15.07
C GLY A 17 -13.97 -3.35 13.75
N ALA A 18 -14.74 -3.53 12.68
CA ALA A 18 -14.23 -3.25 11.35
C ALA A 18 -13.74 -1.80 11.42
N ALA A 19 -12.43 -1.61 11.42
CA ALA A 19 -11.84 -0.29 11.43
C ALA A 19 -12.50 0.49 10.30
N GLU A 20 -13.19 1.59 10.64
CA GLU A 20 -13.77 2.45 9.63
C GLU A 20 -12.67 2.79 8.62
N PRO A 21 -12.98 2.75 7.31
CA PRO A 21 -12.01 3.11 6.29
C PRO A 21 -11.42 4.47 6.67
N GLN A 22 -10.14 4.48 7.05
CA GLN A 22 -9.47 5.72 7.34
C GLN A 22 -9.57 6.57 6.07
N PRO A 23 -10.00 7.84 6.17
CA PRO A 23 -10.04 8.69 5.00
C PRO A 23 -8.65 8.69 4.36
N PRO A 24 -8.55 8.67 3.02
CA PRO A 24 -7.26 8.72 2.34
C PRO A 24 -6.47 9.91 2.90
N ARG A 25 -5.27 9.64 3.41
CA ARG A 25 -4.37 10.69 3.87
C ARG A 25 -3.93 11.50 2.65
N ASP A 26 -3.98 12.82 2.81
CA ASP A 26 -3.41 13.74 1.83
C ASP A 26 -1.90 13.44 1.66
N PRO A 27 -1.42 13.19 0.43
CA PRO A 27 0.01 12.96 0.19
C PRO A 27 0.86 14.17 0.60
N PHE A 28 0.31 15.39 0.63
CA PHE A 28 1.01 16.59 1.06
C PHE A 28 0.15 17.39 2.06
N PRO A 29 0.16 16.98 3.34
CA PRO A 29 -0.78 17.49 4.31
C PRO A 29 -0.60 19.00 4.55
N ALA A 30 -1.71 19.67 4.89
CA ALA A 30 -1.76 21.12 5.07
C ALA A 30 -0.85 21.65 6.19
N ASP A 31 -0.38 20.81 7.11
CA ASP A 31 0.50 21.14 8.23
C ASP A 31 2.01 21.05 7.88
N PHE A 32 2.36 20.97 6.61
CA PHE A 32 3.76 20.91 6.18
C PHE A 32 4.58 22.16 6.54
N VAL A 33 5.88 21.95 6.73
CA VAL A 33 6.85 23.00 7.01
C VAL A 33 7.51 23.45 5.72
N VAL A 34 7.34 24.74 5.38
CA VAL A 34 7.98 25.33 4.20
C VAL A 34 9.49 25.37 4.38
N SER A 35 10.22 24.86 3.39
CA SER A 35 11.68 24.88 3.39
C SER A 35 12.20 26.32 3.22
N PRO A 36 13.24 26.74 3.96
CA PRO A 36 13.90 28.03 3.74
C PRO A 36 14.61 28.10 2.38
N CYS A 37 14.87 26.96 1.75
CA CYS A 37 15.43 26.85 0.40
C CYS A 37 14.36 26.70 -0.69
N ALA A 38 13.07 26.76 -0.33
CA ALA A 38 11.99 26.74 -1.31
C ALA A 38 12.10 27.98 -2.23
N PRO A 39 12.09 27.80 -3.55
CA PRO A 39 12.09 28.93 -4.48
C PRO A 39 10.79 29.73 -4.31
N PRO A 40 10.82 31.06 -4.50
CA PRO A 40 9.63 31.89 -4.39
C PRO A 40 8.57 31.57 -5.46
N GLN A 41 9.00 30.99 -6.58
CA GLN A 41 8.16 30.52 -7.69
C GLN A 41 8.69 29.17 -8.18
N SER A 42 7.84 28.15 -8.17
CA SER A 42 8.18 26.78 -8.63
C SER A 42 7.40 26.36 -9.88
N CYS A 43 6.16 26.84 -10.03
CA CYS A 43 5.33 26.59 -11.19
C CYS A 43 5.52 27.67 -12.26
N THR A 44 6.71 27.72 -12.86
CA THR A 44 6.90 28.53 -14.07
C THR A 44 6.53 27.67 -15.26
N SER A 45 5.53 28.10 -16.04
CA SER A 45 5.02 27.36 -17.20
C SER A 45 5.16 28.19 -18.48
N PHE A 46 4.53 27.77 -19.57
CA PHE A 46 4.43 28.57 -20.79
C PHE A 46 3.71 29.89 -20.51
N GLY A 47 4.09 30.96 -21.23
CA GLY A 47 3.33 32.20 -21.16
C GLY A 47 1.90 31.99 -21.70
N ARG A 48 0.92 32.76 -21.20
CA ARG A 48 -0.50 32.64 -21.61
C ARG A 48 -0.69 32.62 -23.13
N SER A 49 0.02 33.49 -23.86
CA SER A 49 -0.01 33.56 -25.32
C SER A 49 0.58 32.34 -26.04
N GLN A 50 1.34 31.50 -25.33
CA GLN A 50 1.98 30.30 -25.86
C GLN A 50 1.20 29.03 -25.53
N MET A 51 0.29 29.05 -24.55
CA MET A 51 -0.44 27.87 -24.06
C MET A 51 -1.16 27.12 -25.19
N SER A 52 -1.92 27.82 -26.04
CA SER A 52 -2.63 27.18 -27.16
C SER A 52 -1.69 26.54 -28.19
N ALA A 53 -0.55 27.18 -28.45
CA ALA A 53 0.45 26.64 -29.38
C ALA A 53 1.16 25.42 -28.77
N ALA A 54 1.46 25.45 -27.47
CA ALA A 54 2.03 24.32 -26.74
C ALA A 54 1.06 23.12 -26.69
N ALA A 55 -0.23 23.38 -26.43
CA ALA A 55 -1.29 22.37 -26.46
C ALA A 55 -1.28 21.55 -27.75
N PHE A 56 -1.26 22.26 -28.87
CA PHE A 56 -1.22 21.61 -30.18
C PHE A 56 0.13 20.95 -30.46
N SER A 57 1.25 21.61 -30.13
CA SER A 57 2.59 21.14 -30.52
C SER A 57 3.02 19.89 -29.76
N PHE A 58 2.68 19.77 -28.48
CA PHE A 58 3.11 18.64 -27.65
C PHE A 58 2.10 17.50 -27.63
N LEU A 59 0.80 17.82 -27.58
CA LEU A 59 -0.26 16.84 -27.33
C LEU A 59 -1.33 16.77 -28.43
N ALA A 60 -1.22 17.59 -29.47
CA ALA A 60 -2.24 17.74 -30.51
C ALA A 60 -3.64 18.12 -29.96
N LEU A 61 -3.67 18.79 -28.79
CA LEU A 61 -4.89 19.24 -28.13
C LEU A 61 -5.28 20.64 -28.60
N LYS A 62 -6.57 20.96 -28.50
CA LYS A 62 -7.12 22.27 -28.85
C LYS A 62 -7.48 23.06 -27.59
N LEU A 63 -6.71 24.11 -27.34
CA LEU A 63 -6.97 25.09 -26.28
C LEU A 63 -7.31 26.44 -26.90
N ASP A 64 -8.51 26.95 -26.66
CA ASP A 64 -9.00 28.22 -27.18
C ASP A 64 -8.26 29.40 -26.53
N PRO A 65 -7.53 30.23 -27.31
CA PRO A 65 -6.83 31.39 -26.78
C PRO A 65 -7.73 32.37 -26.01
N ASN A 66 -8.99 32.51 -26.42
CA ASN A 66 -9.93 33.41 -25.73
C ASN A 66 -10.34 32.84 -24.37
N TRP A 67 -10.44 31.52 -24.25
CA TRP A 67 -10.71 30.84 -22.99
C TRP A 67 -9.53 31.02 -22.03
N VAL A 68 -8.30 30.85 -22.54
CA VAL A 68 -7.07 31.11 -21.76
C VAL A 68 -7.06 32.53 -21.22
N GLU A 69 -7.31 33.54 -22.05
CA GLU A 69 -7.33 34.94 -21.63
C GLU A 69 -8.40 35.20 -20.55
N ALA A 70 -9.56 34.57 -20.65
CA ALA A 70 -10.66 34.73 -19.71
C ALA A 70 -10.44 34.01 -18.36
N HIS A 71 -9.72 32.88 -18.34
CA HIS A 71 -9.69 31.97 -17.18
C HIS A 71 -8.30 31.70 -16.60
N ALA A 72 -7.21 32.12 -17.24
CA ALA A 72 -5.85 31.84 -16.76
C ALA A 72 -5.59 32.38 -15.34
N ASP A 73 -6.09 33.58 -15.00
CA ASP A 73 -5.95 34.13 -13.63
C ASP A 73 -6.66 33.30 -12.56
N GLU A 74 -7.82 32.71 -12.90
CA GLU A 74 -8.57 31.83 -12.01
C GLU A 74 -7.82 30.49 -11.82
N MET A 75 -7.32 29.92 -12.93
CA MET A 75 -6.52 28.69 -12.91
C MET A 75 -5.21 28.85 -12.12
N GLU A 76 -4.42 29.87 -12.42
CA GLU A 76 -3.14 30.15 -11.74
C GLU A 76 -3.36 30.39 -10.23
N ARG A 77 -4.48 31.01 -9.84
CA ARG A 77 -4.83 31.20 -8.43
C ARG A 77 -5.21 29.89 -7.75
N SER A 78 -5.90 28.98 -8.44
CA SER A 78 -6.22 27.64 -7.92
C SER A 78 -4.97 26.81 -7.70
N LEU A 79 -4.00 26.91 -8.62
CA LEU A 79 -2.75 26.15 -8.57
C LEU A 79 -1.75 26.70 -7.55
N ALA A 80 -1.84 27.98 -7.19
CA ALA A 80 -0.86 28.66 -6.32
C ALA A 80 -0.56 27.93 -4.98
N PRO A 81 -1.54 27.39 -4.23
CA PRO A 81 -1.27 26.61 -3.03
C PRO A 81 -0.43 25.35 -3.30
N ALA A 82 -0.76 24.60 -4.37
CA ALA A 82 -0.01 23.41 -4.77
C ALA A 82 1.39 23.79 -5.26
N CYS A 83 1.56 24.93 -5.94
CA CYS A 83 2.85 25.46 -6.33
C CYS A 83 3.76 25.80 -5.12
N ARG A 84 3.19 26.32 -4.03
CA ARG A 84 3.95 26.55 -2.80
C ARG A 84 4.46 25.24 -2.17
N ARG A 85 3.64 24.19 -2.21
CA ARG A 85 4.01 22.84 -1.78
C ARG A 85 5.07 22.24 -2.69
N HIS A 86 4.90 22.34 -4.00
CA HIS A 86 5.87 21.97 -5.03
C HIS A 86 7.24 22.62 -4.79
N ALA A 87 7.27 23.93 -4.50
CA ALA A 87 8.51 24.65 -4.18
C ALA A 87 9.24 24.04 -2.97
N THR A 88 8.49 23.64 -1.95
CA THR A 88 9.04 22.99 -0.76
C THR A 88 9.56 21.58 -1.07
N CYS A 89 8.83 20.82 -1.91
CA CYS A 89 9.29 19.52 -2.39
C CYS A 89 10.64 19.62 -3.13
N LEU A 90 10.77 20.58 -4.05
CA LEU A 90 12.00 20.80 -4.84
C LEU A 90 13.22 21.11 -3.98
N ALA A 91 13.01 21.61 -2.76
CA ALA A 91 14.06 21.96 -1.81
C ALA A 91 14.44 20.81 -0.86
N ASN A 92 13.74 19.67 -0.90
CA ASN A 92 14.13 18.48 -0.13
C ASN A 92 15.28 17.75 -0.86
N PRO A 93 16.44 17.49 -0.21
CA PRO A 93 17.58 16.83 -0.83
C PRO A 93 17.32 15.45 -1.41
N ALA A 94 16.37 14.70 -0.84
CA ALA A 94 16.04 13.35 -1.30
C ALA A 94 15.21 13.34 -2.60
N ASN A 95 14.65 14.49 -3.00
CA ASN A 95 13.69 14.56 -4.10
C ASN A 95 14.34 14.99 -5.42
N SER A 96 13.88 14.36 -6.50
CA SER A 96 14.13 14.82 -7.86
C SER A 96 13.07 15.83 -8.30
N PHE A 97 13.36 16.63 -9.34
CA PHE A 97 12.37 17.54 -9.91
C PHE A 97 11.15 16.77 -10.45
N GLY A 98 11.38 15.67 -11.20
CA GLY A 98 10.29 14.86 -11.75
C GLY A 98 9.37 14.28 -10.68
N PHE A 99 9.93 13.80 -9.56
CA PHE A 99 9.09 13.37 -8.42
C PHE A 99 8.22 14.52 -7.89
N CYS A 100 8.75 15.72 -7.78
CA CYS A 100 7.97 16.86 -7.28
C CYS A 100 6.92 17.36 -8.29
N ASP A 101 7.22 17.33 -9.59
CA ASP A 101 6.27 17.65 -10.65
C ASP A 101 5.11 16.63 -10.65
N ASP A 102 5.41 15.38 -10.34
CA ASP A 102 4.44 14.30 -10.20
C ASP A 102 3.53 14.48 -8.97
N VAL A 103 4.09 14.92 -7.83
CA VAL A 103 3.31 15.33 -6.65
C VAL A 103 2.34 16.45 -7.03
N LEU A 104 2.83 17.49 -7.71
CA LEU A 104 2.02 18.62 -8.14
C LEU A 104 0.87 18.18 -9.07
N SER A 105 1.16 17.30 -10.02
CA SER A 105 0.14 16.75 -10.92
C SER A 105 -0.94 15.97 -10.18
N ALA A 106 -0.55 15.13 -9.22
CA ALA A 106 -1.50 14.36 -8.41
C ALA A 106 -2.38 15.24 -7.53
N GLU A 107 -1.81 16.26 -6.88
CA GLU A 107 -2.54 17.18 -6.00
C GLU A 107 -3.60 18.00 -6.72
N THR A 108 -3.36 18.33 -7.99
CA THR A 108 -4.19 19.27 -8.75
C THR A 108 -5.09 18.57 -9.77
N ALA A 109 -5.13 17.23 -9.75
CA ALA A 109 -5.86 16.42 -10.74
C ALA A 109 -7.37 16.71 -10.76
N ASP A 110 -7.93 17.12 -9.62
CA ASP A 110 -9.38 17.33 -9.46
C ASP A 110 -9.77 18.84 -9.51
N ASP A 111 -8.82 19.75 -9.77
CA ASP A 111 -9.08 21.20 -9.79
C ASP A 111 -10.17 21.56 -10.80
N CYS A 112 -10.15 20.95 -11.99
CA CYS A 112 -11.12 21.22 -13.05
C CYS A 112 -12.52 20.72 -12.73
N ASP A 113 -12.67 19.64 -11.94
CA ASP A 113 -13.98 19.18 -11.46
C ASP A 113 -14.61 20.20 -10.50
N GLY A 114 -13.78 20.90 -9.71
CA GLY A 114 -14.23 21.93 -8.79
C GLY A 114 -14.56 23.27 -9.47
N LEU A 115 -13.64 23.78 -10.30
CA LEU A 115 -13.75 25.09 -10.94
C LEU A 115 -14.75 25.09 -12.10
N PHE A 116 -14.61 24.11 -12.99
CA PHE A 116 -15.35 23.99 -14.25
C PHE A 116 -16.01 22.60 -14.36
N PRO A 117 -16.97 22.26 -13.49
CA PRO A 117 -17.58 20.94 -13.51
C PRO A 117 -18.24 20.66 -14.86
N ALA A 118 -18.02 19.45 -15.40
CA ALA A 118 -18.60 19.02 -16.68
C ALA A 118 -20.14 19.11 -16.73
N SER A 119 -20.80 19.03 -15.55
CA SER A 119 -22.25 19.20 -15.41
C SER A 119 -22.74 20.64 -15.68
N ARG A 120 -21.86 21.64 -15.54
CA ARG A 120 -22.14 23.04 -15.87
C ARG A 120 -21.83 23.34 -17.34
N SER A 121 -20.67 22.89 -17.82
CA SER A 121 -20.21 23.11 -19.19
C SER A 121 -19.14 22.08 -19.54
N ALA A 122 -19.48 21.11 -20.39
CA ALA A 122 -18.53 20.09 -20.84
C ALA A 122 -17.35 20.73 -21.60
N THR A 123 -17.62 21.78 -22.38
CA THR A 123 -16.58 22.52 -23.11
C THR A 123 -15.60 23.22 -22.16
N ASP A 124 -16.09 23.94 -21.14
CA ASP A 124 -15.18 24.62 -20.21
C ASP A 124 -14.38 23.63 -19.38
N HIS A 125 -14.99 22.49 -19.03
CA HIS A 125 -14.28 21.41 -18.35
C HIS A 125 -13.13 20.86 -19.22
N GLU A 126 -13.37 20.59 -20.51
CA GLU A 126 -12.35 20.13 -21.45
C GLU A 126 -11.23 21.18 -21.65
N GLN A 127 -11.59 22.45 -21.76
CA GLN A 127 -10.62 23.55 -21.87
C GLN A 127 -9.79 23.69 -20.59
N CYS A 128 -10.40 23.55 -19.41
CA CYS A 128 -9.70 23.53 -18.13
C CYS A 128 -8.70 22.37 -18.07
N SER A 129 -9.14 21.15 -18.37
CA SER A 129 -8.28 19.96 -18.32
C SER A 129 -7.11 20.09 -19.30
N THR A 130 -7.34 20.63 -20.50
CA THR A 130 -6.29 20.90 -21.49
C THR A 130 -5.33 22.00 -20.99
N PHE A 131 -5.84 23.09 -20.41
CA PHE A 131 -5.01 24.14 -19.82
C PHE A 131 -4.13 23.56 -18.72
N HIS A 132 -4.71 22.77 -17.82
CA HIS A 132 -4.03 22.15 -16.68
C HIS A 132 -2.90 21.23 -17.13
N GLU A 133 -3.16 20.32 -18.08
CA GLU A 133 -2.16 19.40 -18.62
C GLU A 133 -0.98 20.15 -19.26
N ILE A 134 -1.26 21.20 -20.04
CA ILE A 134 -0.22 22.02 -20.68
C ILE A 134 0.51 22.91 -19.69
N TYR A 135 -0.18 23.39 -18.66
CA TYR A 135 0.44 24.14 -17.59
C TYR A 135 1.46 23.27 -16.86
N LEU A 136 1.07 22.06 -16.45
CA LEU A 136 1.95 21.10 -15.78
C LEU A 136 3.10 20.63 -16.67
N LEU A 137 2.86 20.41 -17.96
CA LEU A 137 3.93 20.13 -18.92
C LEU A 137 4.95 21.28 -18.97
N GLY A 138 4.49 22.53 -18.99
CA GLY A 138 5.39 23.68 -18.94
C GLY A 138 6.18 23.78 -17.64
N VAL A 139 5.58 23.40 -16.50
CA VAL A 139 6.27 23.30 -15.21
C VAL A 139 7.39 22.25 -15.28
N ASP A 140 7.11 21.04 -15.75
CA ASP A 140 8.12 19.97 -15.93
C ASP A 140 9.30 20.42 -16.80
N GLN A 141 9.02 21.06 -17.94
CA GLN A 141 10.08 21.57 -18.83
C GLN A 141 10.97 22.64 -18.18
N GLN A 142 10.46 23.36 -17.18
CA GLN A 142 11.14 24.48 -16.53
C GLN A 142 11.60 24.19 -15.09
N SER A 143 11.24 23.04 -14.51
CA SER A 143 11.49 22.72 -13.10
C SER A 143 12.96 22.43 -12.83
N LYS A 144 13.70 21.85 -13.79
CA LYS A 144 15.09 21.41 -13.59
C LYS A 144 16.07 22.52 -13.16
N PRO A 145 16.12 23.72 -13.78
CA PRO A 145 16.94 24.82 -13.27
C PRO A 145 16.56 25.27 -11.86
N THR A 146 15.26 25.37 -11.59
CA THR A 146 14.69 25.76 -10.28
C THR A 146 15.08 24.75 -9.19
N TRP A 147 14.92 23.45 -9.48
CA TRP A 147 15.36 22.36 -8.63
C TRP A 147 16.86 22.45 -8.33
N LYS A 148 17.72 22.59 -9.35
CA LYS A 148 19.17 22.72 -9.15
C LYS A 148 19.53 23.87 -8.20
N ALA A 149 18.85 25.02 -8.32
CA ALA A 149 19.07 26.15 -7.44
C ALA A 149 18.64 25.85 -5.99
N ALA A 150 17.47 25.23 -5.81
CA ALA A 150 16.97 24.82 -4.50
C ALA A 150 17.90 23.78 -3.82
N GLN A 151 18.37 22.79 -4.58
CA GLN A 151 19.33 21.77 -4.12
C GLN A 151 20.69 22.38 -3.74
N ALA A 152 21.16 23.36 -4.51
CA ALA A 152 22.38 24.11 -4.18
C ALA A 152 22.23 24.94 -2.88
N CYS A 153 21.02 25.37 -2.52
CA CYS A 153 20.74 25.96 -1.21
C CYS A 153 20.69 24.88 -0.12
N ALA A 154 19.97 23.78 -0.34
CA ALA A 154 19.76 22.72 0.65
C ALA A 154 21.07 22.03 1.05
N SER A 155 21.96 21.77 0.08
CA SER A 155 23.29 21.18 0.32
C SER A 155 24.21 22.02 1.22
N LYS A 156 23.96 23.33 1.38
CA LYS A 156 24.69 24.18 2.34
C LYS A 156 24.24 23.97 3.78
N ASN A 157 23.06 23.40 3.98
CA ASN A 157 22.45 23.14 5.27
C ASN A 157 21.98 21.68 5.30
N PRO A 158 22.91 20.71 5.27
CA PRO A 158 22.53 19.30 5.22
C PRO A 158 21.69 18.95 6.44
N ILE A 159 20.48 18.45 6.20
CA ILE A 159 19.59 17.97 7.26
C ILE A 159 19.94 16.51 7.50
N ALA A 160 20.42 16.20 8.71
CA ALA A 160 20.58 14.83 9.15
C ALA A 160 19.28 14.40 9.86
N HIS A 161 18.49 13.55 9.21
CA HIS A 161 17.27 13.02 9.82
C HIS A 161 17.60 11.91 10.80
N THR A 162 17.11 12.01 12.03
CA THR A 162 17.26 10.96 13.06
C THR A 162 16.08 10.02 13.13
N LYS A 163 14.97 10.35 12.46
CA LYS A 163 13.74 9.57 12.44
C LYS A 163 13.55 8.90 11.07
N PRO A 164 13.04 7.67 11.02
CA PRO A 164 12.60 7.07 9.78
C PRO A 164 11.46 7.89 9.14
N LEU A 165 11.25 7.71 7.84
CA LEU A 165 10.12 8.27 7.12
C LEU A 165 8.78 7.81 7.73
N ASP A 166 7.76 8.68 7.73
CA ASP A 166 6.38 8.30 8.02
C ASP A 166 5.78 7.64 6.78
N ILE A 167 5.60 6.31 6.84
CA ILE A 167 5.15 5.49 5.72
C ILE A 167 3.72 5.00 5.95
N TRP A 168 2.87 5.12 4.93
CA TRP A 168 1.58 4.44 4.90
C TRP A 168 1.28 3.92 3.50
N MET A 169 0.22 3.12 3.40
CA MET A 169 -0.19 2.51 2.13
C MET A 169 -1.70 2.51 1.94
N VAL A 170 -2.13 2.47 0.69
CA VAL A 170 -3.53 2.36 0.27
C VAL A 170 -3.69 1.12 -0.63
N PRO A 171 -4.57 0.15 -0.28
CA PRO A 171 -5.33 0.08 0.96
C PRO A 171 -4.42 -0.18 2.18
N ALA A 172 -4.85 0.25 3.37
CA ALA A 172 -4.09 0.06 4.63
C ALA A 172 -3.91 -1.42 5.03
N THR A 173 -4.70 -2.33 4.47
CA THR A 173 -4.50 -3.77 4.58
C THR A 173 -4.92 -4.42 3.27
N ILE A 174 -4.08 -5.31 2.74
CA ILE A 174 -4.33 -5.97 1.46
C ILE A 174 -5.11 -7.26 1.70
N PRO A 175 -6.34 -7.40 1.15
CA PRO A 175 -7.10 -8.64 1.25
C PRO A 175 -6.37 -9.79 0.56
N PHE A 176 -6.49 -11.00 1.12
CA PHE A 176 -5.92 -12.20 0.50
C PHE A 176 -6.47 -12.40 -0.92
N GLY A 177 -5.58 -12.68 -1.86
CA GLY A 177 -5.95 -12.91 -3.27
C GLY A 177 -6.36 -11.66 -4.06
N SER A 178 -6.26 -10.46 -3.46
CA SER A 178 -6.48 -9.20 -4.18
C SER A 178 -5.57 -9.10 -5.42
N LYS A 179 -6.12 -8.57 -6.51
CA LYS A 179 -5.41 -8.24 -7.76
C LYS A 179 -5.25 -6.73 -7.97
N LYS A 180 -5.68 -5.93 -6.99
CA LYS A 180 -5.61 -4.47 -7.04
C LYS A 180 -4.16 -4.00 -6.89
N PHE A 181 -3.91 -2.73 -7.19
CA PHE A 181 -2.64 -2.10 -6.87
C PHE A 181 -2.59 -1.75 -5.38
N VAL A 182 -1.37 -1.60 -4.89
CA VAL A 182 -1.06 -1.01 -3.60
C VAL A 182 -0.23 0.22 -3.86
N GLU A 183 -0.58 1.31 -3.21
CA GLU A 183 0.12 2.58 -3.27
C GLU A 183 0.82 2.80 -1.94
N PHE A 184 2.08 3.22 -1.98
CA PHE A 184 2.85 3.60 -0.81
C PHE A 184 3.13 5.09 -0.85
N TYR A 185 3.11 5.71 0.32
CA TYR A 185 3.42 7.10 0.52
C TYR A 185 4.51 7.24 1.58
N SER A 186 5.35 8.24 1.41
CA SER A 186 6.48 8.54 2.28
C SER A 186 6.54 10.03 2.57
N LEU A 187 6.47 10.37 3.86
CA LEU A 187 6.65 11.74 4.33
C LEU A 187 7.89 11.85 5.22
N ASP A 188 8.52 13.01 5.14
CA ASP A 188 9.40 13.47 6.18
C ASP A 188 8.62 13.63 7.51
N PRO A 189 9.06 13.01 8.61
CA PRO A 189 8.30 13.01 9.87
C PRO A 189 8.26 14.38 10.56
N ASP A 190 9.19 15.28 10.26
CA ASP A 190 9.32 16.59 10.91
C ASP A 190 8.72 17.72 10.06
N THR A 191 8.89 17.66 8.74
CA THR A 191 8.42 18.68 7.80
C THR A 191 7.13 18.30 7.08
N ARG A 192 6.73 17.03 7.13
CA ARG A 192 5.54 16.48 6.43
C ARG A 192 5.57 16.69 4.92
N VAL A 193 6.77 16.84 4.35
CA VAL A 193 6.99 16.96 2.89
C VAL A 193 7.10 15.55 2.29
N PRO A 194 6.50 15.28 1.12
CA PRO A 194 6.71 14.02 0.39
C PRO A 194 8.18 13.77 0.10
N VAL A 195 8.60 12.51 0.26
CA VAL A 195 9.98 12.09 0.02
C VAL A 195 10.02 10.98 -1.02
N LEU A 196 10.87 11.14 -2.04
CA LEU A 196 11.20 10.08 -2.98
C LEU A 196 11.98 8.98 -2.23
N ALA A 197 11.41 7.77 -2.20
CA ALA A 197 11.95 6.66 -1.44
C ALA A 197 12.06 5.40 -2.31
N ASN A 198 13.14 4.66 -2.14
CA ASN A 198 13.31 3.34 -2.72
C ASN A 198 12.57 2.32 -1.84
N ILE A 199 11.48 1.76 -2.38
CA ILE A 199 10.69 0.74 -1.70
C ILE A 199 10.98 -0.63 -2.32
N THR A 200 11.39 -1.59 -1.49
CA THR A 200 11.65 -2.96 -1.91
C THR A 200 10.79 -3.95 -1.13
N ILE A 201 10.32 -5.01 -1.80
CA ILE A 201 9.60 -6.13 -1.20
C ILE A 201 10.34 -7.41 -1.56
N GLU A 202 10.90 -8.11 -0.58
CA GLU A 202 11.71 -9.32 -0.80
C GLU A 202 12.77 -9.13 -1.91
N ASP A 203 13.56 -8.06 -1.77
CA ASP A 203 14.62 -7.63 -2.72
C ASP A 203 14.14 -7.22 -4.12
N GLN A 204 12.83 -7.18 -4.36
CA GLN A 204 12.26 -6.63 -5.60
C GLN A 204 12.00 -5.14 -5.41
N ILE A 205 12.69 -4.33 -6.20
CA ILE A 205 12.42 -2.89 -6.28
C ILE A 205 11.01 -2.71 -6.85
N ILE A 206 10.15 -2.06 -6.08
CA ILE A 206 8.89 -1.54 -6.61
C ILE A 206 9.25 -0.29 -7.39
N TYR A 207 9.55 -0.44 -8.67
CA TYR A 207 9.55 0.72 -9.54
C TYR A 207 8.14 1.30 -9.54
N ALA A 208 8.02 2.62 -9.58
CA ALA A 208 6.86 3.22 -10.21
C ALA A 208 7.05 3.02 -11.72
N PRO A 209 6.50 1.97 -12.37
CA PRO A 209 6.25 2.13 -13.79
C PRO A 209 5.40 3.38 -13.92
N ALA A 210 5.63 4.19 -14.97
CA ALA A 210 4.63 5.14 -15.42
C ALA A 210 3.27 4.46 -15.30
N ASN A 211 2.44 4.99 -14.40
CA ASN A 211 1.26 4.32 -13.86
C ASN A 211 0.48 3.62 -14.98
N PRO A 212 -0.01 2.39 -14.81
CA PRO A 212 -0.85 1.73 -15.82
C PRO A 212 -2.15 2.51 -16.16
N THR A 213 -2.51 3.55 -15.38
CA THR A 213 -3.57 4.52 -15.67
C THR A 213 -3.08 5.83 -16.33
N GLY A 214 -1.77 5.99 -16.54
CA GLY A 214 -1.16 7.16 -17.18
C GLY A 214 -0.78 8.33 -16.27
N LYS A 215 -1.00 8.26 -14.95
CA LYS A 215 -0.68 9.34 -13.99
C LYS A 215 0.77 9.29 -13.45
N MET A 216 1.40 10.42 -13.14
CA MET A 216 2.81 10.45 -12.72
C MET A 216 3.03 10.32 -11.20
N ALA A 217 4.27 9.98 -10.79
CA ALA A 217 4.69 9.30 -9.56
C ALA A 217 4.74 10.10 -8.22
N THR A 218 3.75 9.84 -7.37
CA THR A 218 3.89 9.87 -5.88
C THR A 218 3.54 8.56 -5.21
N PHE A 219 3.11 7.58 -6.01
CA PHE A 219 2.64 6.29 -5.59
C PHE A 219 3.45 5.24 -6.34
N TYR A 220 3.85 4.18 -5.64
CA TYR A 220 4.59 3.04 -6.21
C TYR A 220 3.59 1.90 -6.46
N PRO A 221 2.92 1.84 -7.64
CA PRO A 221 1.88 0.86 -7.88
C PRO A 221 2.52 -0.53 -7.96
N PHE A 222 2.39 -1.31 -6.89
CA PHE A 222 2.82 -2.71 -6.91
C PHE A 222 1.70 -3.59 -7.42
N LYS A 223 1.94 -4.29 -8.53
CA LYS A 223 0.96 -5.22 -9.09
C LYS A 223 0.94 -6.51 -8.26
N LEU A 224 -0.20 -6.79 -7.66
CA LEU A 224 -0.47 -8.05 -6.97
C LEU A 224 -0.54 -9.25 -7.94
N PRO A 225 -0.23 -10.48 -7.48
CA PRO A 225 -0.02 -10.88 -6.07
C PRO A 225 1.45 -10.81 -5.61
N PHE A 226 1.67 -10.40 -4.35
CA PHE A 226 2.92 -10.70 -3.65
C PHE A 226 2.92 -12.14 -3.12
N LYS A 227 4.11 -12.68 -2.84
CA LYS A 227 4.28 -13.98 -2.21
C LYS A 227 4.37 -13.80 -0.71
N PHE A 228 3.60 -14.57 0.05
CA PHE A 228 3.81 -14.69 1.48
C PHE A 228 5.08 -15.51 1.76
N VAL A 229 5.71 -15.25 2.90
CA VAL A 229 6.93 -15.93 3.34
C VAL A 229 6.58 -16.94 4.42
N ARG A 230 7.20 -18.12 4.38
CA ARG A 230 7.11 -19.11 5.46
C ARG A 230 8.24 -18.88 6.45
N VAL A 231 7.90 -18.67 7.72
CA VAL A 231 8.88 -18.50 8.80
C VAL A 231 8.68 -19.60 9.85
N PRO A 232 9.76 -20.15 10.42
CA PRO A 232 9.64 -21.09 11.54
C PRO A 232 8.88 -20.46 12.71
N ASN A 233 7.95 -21.22 13.32
CA ASN A 233 7.28 -20.84 14.55
C ASN A 233 7.88 -21.53 15.77
N ARG A 234 7.39 -21.19 16.96
CA ARG A 234 7.94 -21.70 18.24
C ARG A 234 7.73 -23.20 18.40
N GLU A 235 6.76 -23.75 17.71
CA GLU A 235 6.39 -25.17 17.71
C GLU A 235 7.25 -25.99 16.73
N GLY A 236 8.19 -25.38 16.00
CA GLY A 236 9.04 -26.06 15.02
C GLY A 236 8.35 -26.31 13.67
N HIS A 237 7.15 -25.75 13.48
CA HIS A 237 6.41 -25.73 12.22
C HIS A 237 6.66 -24.41 11.49
N THR A 238 5.95 -24.16 10.38
CA THR A 238 6.07 -22.89 9.66
C THR A 238 4.77 -22.10 9.62
N SER A 239 4.87 -20.81 9.92
CA SER A 239 3.78 -19.83 9.78
C SER A 239 3.94 -19.05 8.49
N LEU A 240 2.82 -18.78 7.83
CA LEU A 240 2.77 -17.88 6.70
C LEU A 240 2.66 -16.44 7.20
N VAL A 241 3.57 -15.58 6.75
CA VAL A 241 3.59 -14.15 7.11
C VAL A 241 3.69 -13.29 5.86
N PRO A 242 3.17 -12.05 5.88
CA PRO A 242 3.39 -11.12 4.79
C PRO A 242 4.89 -10.84 4.59
N PRO A 243 5.30 -10.48 3.37
CA PRO A 243 6.70 -10.16 3.07
C PRO A 243 7.19 -8.94 3.87
N MET A 244 8.51 -8.81 3.98
CA MET A 244 9.12 -7.59 4.50
C MET A 244 9.16 -6.52 3.41
N VAL A 245 8.82 -5.29 3.80
CA VAL A 245 9.02 -4.08 3.03
C VAL A 245 10.23 -3.36 3.62
N THR A 246 11.15 -2.94 2.75
CA THR A 246 12.25 -2.04 3.12
C THR A 246 12.05 -0.72 2.40
N VAL A 247 12.24 0.39 3.12
CA VAL A 247 12.12 1.75 2.59
C VAL A 247 13.41 2.49 2.90
N GLU A 248 14.02 3.05 1.86
CA GLU A 248 15.29 3.78 1.95
C GLU A 248 15.17 5.11 1.20
N ALA A 249 15.71 6.19 1.75
CA ALA A 249 15.81 7.48 1.09
C ALA A 249 17.10 8.18 1.51
N GLU A 250 17.67 9.02 0.63
CA GLU A 250 18.89 9.76 0.94
C GLU A 250 18.68 10.66 2.17
N GLY A 251 19.58 10.57 3.15
CA GLY A 251 19.51 11.37 4.37
C GLY A 251 18.58 10.82 5.47
N TYR A 252 17.87 9.71 5.23
CA TYR A 252 16.98 9.07 6.21
C TYR A 252 17.48 7.69 6.66
N PRO A 253 17.25 7.29 7.94
CA PRO A 253 17.47 5.92 8.37
C PRO A 253 16.57 4.93 7.60
N PRO A 254 17.07 3.74 7.22
CA PRO A 254 16.24 2.72 6.55
C PRO A 254 15.13 2.22 7.47
N THR A 255 13.96 1.97 6.89
CA THR A 255 12.78 1.47 7.61
C THR A 255 12.42 0.08 7.10
N GLN A 256 12.12 -0.84 8.01
CA GLN A 256 11.65 -2.18 7.66
C GLN A 256 10.36 -2.51 8.40
N PHE A 257 9.37 -3.04 7.69
CA PHE A 257 8.10 -3.46 8.29
C PHE A 257 7.49 -4.64 7.53
N ARG A 258 6.58 -5.36 8.17
CA ARG A 258 5.78 -6.41 7.51
C ARG A 258 4.67 -5.75 6.71
N LEU A 259 4.55 -6.11 5.43
CA LEU A 259 3.44 -5.64 4.59
C LEU A 259 2.10 -5.97 5.28
N ALA A 260 1.21 -4.98 5.46
CA ALA A 260 -0.08 -5.23 6.09
C ALA A 260 -0.99 -5.99 5.11
N ALA A 261 -1.11 -7.30 5.31
CA ALA A 261 -1.92 -8.17 4.46
C ALA A 261 -2.68 -9.19 5.30
N THR A 262 -3.90 -9.51 4.86
CA THR A 262 -4.68 -10.61 5.43
C THR A 262 -3.99 -11.93 5.08
N VAL A 263 -3.46 -12.61 6.09
CA VAL A 263 -2.97 -13.97 5.96
C VAL A 263 -4.17 -14.91 5.97
N PRO A 264 -4.35 -15.77 4.96
CA PRO A 264 -5.44 -16.74 4.96
C PRO A 264 -5.22 -17.78 6.06
N GLU A 265 -6.30 -18.15 6.74
CA GLU A 265 -6.26 -19.13 7.82
C GLU A 265 -6.98 -20.42 7.39
N MET A 266 -6.39 -21.54 7.78
CA MET A 266 -6.96 -22.86 7.55
C MET A 266 -7.42 -23.41 8.89
N LYS A 267 -8.69 -23.82 8.96
CA LYS A 267 -9.22 -24.58 10.09
C LYS A 267 -9.17 -26.06 9.78
N VAL A 268 -8.58 -26.81 10.71
CA VAL A 268 -8.34 -28.25 10.55
C VAL A 268 -9.05 -29.02 11.66
N GLU A 269 -9.74 -30.09 11.29
CA GLU A 269 -10.48 -30.96 12.19
C GLU A 269 -10.19 -32.43 11.84
N MET A 270 -10.02 -33.29 12.84
CA MET A 270 -9.84 -34.73 12.64
C MET A 270 -11.09 -35.51 13.08
N ARG A 271 -11.49 -36.50 12.26
CA ARG A 271 -12.60 -37.41 12.57
C ARG A 271 -12.14 -38.87 12.47
N PRO A 272 -12.32 -39.69 13.54
CA PRO A 272 -12.71 -39.29 14.89
C PRO A 272 -11.67 -38.36 15.54
N ALA A 273 -12.09 -37.61 16.58
CA ALA A 273 -11.20 -36.70 17.30
C ALA A 273 -10.00 -37.44 17.93
N PRO A 274 -8.85 -36.77 18.18
CA PRO A 274 -7.65 -37.45 18.71
C PRO A 274 -7.90 -38.22 20.01
N SER A 275 -8.74 -37.70 20.89
CA SER A 275 -9.12 -38.32 22.16
C SER A 275 -9.96 -39.59 22.02
N ALA A 276 -10.56 -39.83 20.85
CA ALA A 276 -11.37 -41.02 20.57
C ALA A 276 -10.57 -42.14 19.87
N LEU A 277 -9.30 -41.90 19.55
CA LEU A 277 -8.44 -42.90 18.93
C LEU A 277 -8.15 -44.04 19.91
N ARG A 278 -8.23 -45.27 19.40
CA ARG A 278 -7.93 -46.49 20.17
C ARG A 278 -6.59 -47.05 19.75
N ARG A 279 -5.99 -47.88 20.61
CA ARG A 279 -4.78 -48.63 20.26
C ARG A 279 -5.02 -49.49 19.00
N GLY A 280 -4.08 -49.47 18.06
CA GLY A 280 -4.14 -50.20 16.80
C GLY A 280 -4.50 -49.31 15.61
N LYS A 281 -5.02 -49.94 14.54
CA LYS A 281 -5.41 -49.25 13.31
C LYS A 281 -6.72 -48.48 13.50
N ASN A 282 -6.68 -47.19 13.20
CA ASN A 282 -7.85 -46.32 13.15
C ASN A 282 -7.98 -45.78 11.73
N VAL A 283 -9.20 -45.69 11.22
CA VAL A 283 -9.48 -44.92 9.99
C VAL A 283 -9.82 -43.51 10.42
N VAL A 284 -9.01 -42.55 9.97
CA VAL A 284 -9.17 -41.13 10.28
C VAL A 284 -9.31 -40.33 8.99
N THR A 285 -10.07 -39.25 9.05
CA THR A 285 -10.12 -38.24 7.99
C THR A 285 -9.76 -36.89 8.61
N ILE A 286 -8.79 -36.19 8.02
CA ILE A 286 -8.44 -34.83 8.42
C ILE A 286 -9.10 -33.87 7.45
N HIS A 287 -10.10 -33.13 7.94
CA HIS A 287 -10.78 -32.10 7.17
C HIS A 287 -10.05 -30.78 7.33
N ALA A 288 -9.80 -30.10 6.21
CA ALA A 288 -9.24 -28.75 6.21
C ALA A 288 -10.11 -27.84 5.34
N HIS A 289 -10.44 -26.67 5.85
CA HIS A 289 -11.18 -25.65 5.13
C HIS A 289 -10.59 -24.25 5.40
N ASP A 290 -10.72 -23.39 4.41
CA ASP A 290 -10.36 -21.97 4.51
C ASP A 290 -11.39 -21.27 5.39
N THR A 291 -10.94 -20.52 6.40
CA THR A 291 -11.85 -19.92 7.39
C THR A 291 -12.70 -18.79 6.81
N ALA A 292 -12.23 -18.11 5.76
CA ALA A 292 -12.93 -16.99 5.15
C ALA A 292 -14.00 -17.46 4.15
N THR A 293 -13.71 -18.51 3.39
CA THR A 293 -14.55 -18.98 2.27
C THR A 293 -15.31 -20.27 2.58
N GLY A 294 -14.92 -21.01 3.62
CA GLY A 294 -15.44 -22.33 3.96
C GLY A 294 -15.06 -23.43 2.96
N GLN A 295 -14.29 -23.11 1.92
CA GLN A 295 -13.93 -24.06 0.86
C GLN A 295 -12.92 -25.09 1.37
N PRO A 296 -12.98 -26.34 0.90
CA PRO A 296 -12.01 -27.36 1.28
C PRO A 296 -10.61 -26.96 0.82
N VAL A 297 -9.62 -27.17 1.69
CA VAL A 297 -8.21 -26.93 1.37
C VAL A 297 -7.54 -28.25 1.06
N GLU A 298 -6.92 -28.34 -0.11
CA GLU A 298 -5.99 -29.40 -0.47
C GLU A 298 -4.66 -29.19 0.25
N ALA A 299 -4.37 -30.08 1.19
CA ALA A 299 -3.17 -30.02 2.01
C ALA A 299 -2.64 -31.42 2.30
N ARG A 300 -1.38 -31.48 2.71
CA ARG A 300 -0.69 -32.73 3.05
C ARG A 300 -0.79 -32.97 4.54
N VAL A 301 -1.22 -34.17 4.91
CA VAL A 301 -1.24 -34.63 6.29
C VAL A 301 0.13 -35.23 6.62
N MET A 302 0.70 -34.79 7.73
CA MET A 302 1.99 -35.21 8.25
C MET A 302 1.80 -35.97 9.57
N ILE A 303 2.53 -37.06 9.74
CA ILE A 303 2.67 -37.79 11.01
C ILE A 303 4.14 -37.75 11.40
N GLY A 304 4.46 -37.00 12.46
CA GLY A 304 5.83 -36.60 12.73
C GLY A 304 6.44 -35.87 11.53
N ASP A 305 7.56 -36.36 11.01
CA ASP A 305 8.26 -35.81 9.84
C ASP A 305 7.80 -36.41 8.50
N ARG A 306 6.86 -37.36 8.51
CA ARG A 306 6.50 -38.14 7.31
C ARG A 306 5.15 -37.75 6.72
N PRO A 307 5.05 -37.65 5.39
CA PRO A 307 3.77 -37.53 4.72
C PRO A 307 2.97 -38.81 4.91
N ALA A 308 1.72 -38.68 5.34
CA ALA A 308 0.84 -39.80 5.63
C ALA A 308 -0.42 -39.83 4.75
N GLY A 309 -0.80 -38.70 4.16
CA GLY A 309 -1.96 -38.62 3.28
C GLY A 309 -2.26 -37.19 2.84
N GLN A 310 -3.51 -37.00 2.39
CA GLN A 310 -4.07 -35.71 2.01
C GLN A 310 -5.29 -35.41 2.86
N THR A 311 -5.58 -34.13 3.04
CA THR A 311 -6.82 -33.69 3.69
C THR A 311 -8.04 -34.18 2.91
N ASN A 312 -9.18 -34.30 3.60
CA ASN A 312 -10.47 -34.74 3.07
C ASN A 312 -10.48 -36.17 2.48
N THR A 313 -9.42 -36.96 2.73
CA THR A 313 -9.31 -38.37 2.30
C THR A 313 -9.16 -39.27 3.54
N PRO A 314 -9.90 -40.39 3.64
CA PRO A 314 -9.69 -41.36 4.71
C PRO A 314 -8.28 -41.97 4.64
N MET A 315 -7.61 -42.06 5.78
CA MET A 315 -6.28 -42.67 5.92
C MET A 315 -6.23 -43.58 7.15
N THR A 316 -5.34 -44.56 7.14
CA THR A 316 -5.13 -45.45 8.29
C THR A 316 -4.02 -44.92 9.18
N LEU A 317 -4.33 -44.69 10.45
CA LEU A 317 -3.39 -44.31 11.50
C LEU A 317 -3.21 -45.47 12.47
N ASP A 318 -1.98 -45.95 12.65
CA ASP A 318 -1.65 -46.99 13.64
C ASP A 318 -1.14 -46.36 14.95
N VAL A 319 -1.96 -46.45 16.00
CA VAL A 319 -1.67 -45.88 17.31
C VAL A 319 -1.03 -46.93 18.21
N LYS A 320 0.24 -46.72 18.57
CA LYS A 320 1.00 -47.59 19.46
C LYS A 320 0.68 -47.26 20.93
N ARG A 321 0.98 -48.22 21.83
CA ARG A 321 0.69 -48.09 23.28
C ARG A 321 1.40 -46.85 23.84
N GLY A 322 0.63 -45.86 24.28
CA GLY A 322 1.14 -44.64 24.91
C GLY A 322 2.01 -43.76 24.01
N LYS A 323 1.83 -43.84 22.68
CA LYS A 323 2.52 -42.98 21.72
C LYS A 323 1.57 -42.57 20.62
N LEU A 324 1.02 -41.36 20.72
CA LEU A 324 0.40 -40.68 19.58
C LEU A 324 1.48 -39.80 18.95
N PRO A 325 1.91 -40.06 17.70
CA PRO A 325 2.80 -39.13 17.02
C PRO A 325 2.07 -37.79 16.80
N GLU A 326 2.83 -36.70 16.67
CA GLU A 326 2.25 -35.43 16.25
C GLU A 326 1.60 -35.58 14.87
N ILE A 327 0.40 -35.04 14.72
CA ILE A 327 -0.32 -34.99 13.46
C ILE A 327 -0.52 -33.52 13.12
N TRP A 328 -0.04 -33.11 11.96
CA TRP A 328 -0.15 -31.73 11.50
C TRP A 328 -0.39 -31.68 9.99
N VAL A 329 -0.80 -30.51 9.51
CA VAL A 329 -1.16 -30.29 8.11
C VAL A 329 -0.34 -29.15 7.55
N THR A 330 0.26 -29.38 6.38
CA THR A 330 0.97 -28.35 5.58
C THR A 330 0.26 -28.10 4.26
N SER A 331 0.13 -26.83 3.90
CA SER A 331 -0.43 -26.41 2.61
C SER A 331 0.44 -26.90 1.44
N LEU A 332 -0.17 -27.47 0.39
CA LEU A 332 0.54 -27.89 -0.83
C LEU A 332 1.00 -26.72 -1.70
N PHE A 333 0.32 -25.58 -1.60
CA PHE A 333 0.53 -24.40 -2.46
C PHE A 333 1.12 -23.21 -1.71
N ASN A 334 1.70 -23.42 -0.53
CA ASN A 334 2.21 -22.36 0.35
C ASN A 334 1.16 -21.26 0.64
N LYS A 335 -0.12 -21.63 0.67
CA LYS A 335 -1.22 -20.70 0.91
C LYS A 335 -1.56 -20.53 2.38
N TYR A 336 -1.23 -21.50 3.24
CA TYR A 336 -1.58 -21.45 4.66
C TYR A 336 -0.39 -21.82 5.54
N SER A 337 -0.40 -21.31 6.77
CA SER A 337 0.44 -21.78 7.87
C SER A 337 0.21 -23.28 8.15
N ASP A 338 1.21 -23.91 8.74
CA ASP A 338 1.06 -25.27 9.27
C ASP A 338 0.11 -25.26 10.47
N VAL A 339 -0.68 -26.32 10.57
CA VAL A 339 -1.68 -26.48 11.66
C VAL A 339 -1.47 -27.83 12.33
N VAL A 340 -1.18 -27.79 13.63
CA VAL A 340 -1.10 -28.99 14.47
C VAL A 340 -2.51 -29.45 14.83
N VAL A 341 -2.86 -30.66 14.41
CA VAL A 341 -4.17 -31.29 14.61
C VAL A 341 -4.20 -32.11 15.89
N ALA A 342 -3.09 -32.80 16.18
CA ALA A 342 -2.90 -33.55 17.40
C ALA A 342 -1.44 -33.42 17.86
N LYS A 343 -1.24 -32.99 19.11
CA LYS A 343 0.10 -32.95 19.71
C LYS A 343 0.58 -34.37 20.00
N ALA A 344 1.90 -34.55 20.00
CA ALA A 344 2.49 -35.81 20.45
C ALA A 344 2.12 -36.10 21.91
N GLN A 345 1.76 -37.36 22.21
CA GLN A 345 1.41 -37.84 23.56
C GLN A 345 2.16 -39.12 23.90
#